data_AF-A0A4Q5YDG9-F1
#
_entry.id   AF-A0A4Q5YDG9-F1
#
_cell.length_a   1.000
_cell.length_b   1.000
_cell.length_c   1.000
_cell.angle_alpha   90.00
_cell.angle_beta   90.00
_cell.angle_gamma   90.00
#
_symmetry.space_group_name_H-M   'P 1'
#
loop_
_entity.id
_entity.type
_entity.pdbx_description
1 polymer ?
#
loop_
_entity_poly.entity_id
_entity_poly.type
_entity_poly.pdbx_seq_one_letter_code
_entity_poly.pdbx_strand_id
1 'polypeptide(L)' 'MLTAVKGYYEGGQVFFRETPPVTERTEVIVTFLTEENKTVPKKRTLGILEGKAKLPDDFDEPLDELKDYM' A
#
# COMPACT_ATOMS: atom_id res chain seq x y z
N MET A 1 -10.48 -28.27 11.28
CA MET A 1 -10.86 -26.85 11.26
C MET A 1 -9.66 -26.04 11.72
N LEU A 2 -9.33 -24.94 11.05
CA LEU A 2 -8.23 -24.06 11.49
C LEU A 2 -8.75 -23.13 12.60
N THR A 3 -7.98 -22.98 13.68
CA THR A 3 -8.30 -22.09 14.79
C THR A 3 -7.14 -21.13 15.01
N ALA A 4 -7.43 -19.83 14.98
CA ALA A 4 -6.46 -18.80 15.30
C ALA A 4 -6.62 -18.39 16.77
N VAL A 5 -5.52 -18.45 17.53
CA VAL A 5 -5.47 -18.09 18.96
C VAL A 5 -4.65 -16.82 19.11
N LYS A 6 -5.19 -15.84 19.83
CA LYS A 6 -4.48 -14.57 20.05
C LYS A 6 -3.43 -14.72 21.15
N GLY A 7 -2.29 -14.09 20.95
CA GLY A 7 -1.19 -14.08 21.90
C GLY A 7 -0.34 -12.83 21.79
N TYR A 8 0.71 -12.76 22.60
CA TYR A 8 1.77 -11.76 22.49
C TYR A 8 3.12 -12.48 22.37
N TYR A 9 4.04 -11.83 21.67
CA TYR A 9 5.40 -12.32 21.50
C TYR A 9 6.34 -11.46 22.35
N GLU A 10 7.15 -12.11 23.17
CA GLU A 10 8.14 -11.45 24.03
C GLU A 10 9.37 -12.34 24.17
N GLY A 11 10.55 -11.79 23.90
CA GLY A 11 11.83 -12.48 24.14
C GLY A 11 12.01 -13.82 23.42
N GLY A 12 11.43 -14.02 22.23
CA GLY A 12 11.52 -15.28 21.49
C GLY A 12 10.42 -16.30 21.81
N GLN A 13 9.50 -15.98 22.73
CA GLN A 13 8.42 -16.87 23.14
C GLN A 13 7.05 -16.26 22.80
N VAL A 14 6.09 -17.12 22.47
CA VAL A 14 4.70 -16.75 22.21
C VAL A 14 3.86 -17.17 23.42
N PHE A 15 3.12 -16.22 23.98
CA PHE A 15 2.23 -16.44 25.10
C PHE A 15 0.78 -16.32 24.62
N PHE A 16 0.01 -17.40 24.76
CA PHE A 16 -1.41 -17.38 24.41
C PHE A 16 -2.23 -16.62 25.45
N ARG A 17 -3.20 -15.82 24.99
CA ARG A 17 -4.15 -15.12 25.87
C ARG A 17 -5.29 -16.02 26.33
N GLU A 18 -5.52 -17.12 25.62
CA GLU A 18 -6.60 -18.07 25.86
C GLU A 18 -6.07 -19.49 25.70
N THR A 19 -6.73 -20.46 26.34
CA THR A 19 -6.36 -21.87 26.23
C THR A 19 -6.73 -22.39 24.84
N PRO A 20 -5.76 -22.84 24.02
CA PRO A 20 -6.08 -23.41 22.72
C PRO A 20 -6.86 -24.73 22.88
N PRO A 21 -7.80 -25.05 21.99
CA PRO A 21 -8.63 -26.26 22.08
C PRO A 21 -7.89 -27.55 21.69
N VAL A 22 -6.56 -27.54 21.67
CA VAL A 22 -5.71 -28.67 21.28
C VAL A 22 -4.86 -29.10 22.48
N THR A 23 -4.95 -30.39 22.81
CA THR A 23 -4.28 -31.02 23.95
C THR A 23 -3.05 -31.85 23.55
N GLU A 24 -2.91 -32.20 22.28
CA GLU A 24 -1.83 -33.04 21.76
C GLU A 24 -0.79 -32.24 20.97
N ARG A 25 0.43 -32.80 20.82
CA ARG A 25 1.51 -32.18 20.06
C ARG A 25 1.11 -32.02 18.60
N THR A 26 0.93 -30.78 18.18
CA THR A 26 0.46 -30.40 16.85
C THR A 26 1.38 -29.34 16.25
N GLU A 27 1.60 -29.38 14.94
CA GLU A 27 2.34 -28.35 14.21
C GLU A 27 1.53 -27.05 14.14
N VAL A 28 2.19 -25.91 14.31
CA VAL A 28 1.54 -24.59 14.34
C VAL A 28 2.25 -23.60 13.44
N ILE A 29 1.49 -22.67 12.87
CA ILE A 29 2.00 -21.52 12.12
C ILE A 29 1.79 -20.28 12.99
N VAL A 30 2.87 -19.52 13.20
CA VAL A 30 2.84 -18.27 13.97
C VAL A 30 2.83 -17.09 12.99
N THR A 31 1.75 -16.31 13.03
CA THR A 31 1.61 -15.09 12.22
C THR A 31 1.76 -13.86 13.10
N PHE A 32 2.74 -13.02 12.80
CA PHE A 32 2.96 -11.75 13.48
C PHE A 32 2.09 -10.66 12.85
N LEU A 33 1.15 -10.13 13.62
CA LEU A 33 0.36 -8.98 13.20
C LEU A 33 1.19 -7.71 13.42
N THR A 34 1.88 -7.27 12.38
CA THR A 34 2.48 -5.95 12.34
C THR A 34 1.43 -4.95 11.89
N GLU A 35 1.21 -3.87 12.65
CA GLU A 35 0.66 -2.68 12.03
C GLU A 35 1.72 -2.21 11.03
N GLU A 36 1.50 -2.41 9.74
CA GLU A 36 2.21 -1.65 8.73
C GLU A 36 2.01 -0.19 9.14
N ASN A 37 3.07 0.45 9.63
CA ASN A 37 3.08 1.89 9.84
C ASN A 37 2.58 2.46 8.52
N LYS A 38 1.31 2.88 8.47
CA LYS A 38 0.74 3.53 7.30
C LYS A 38 1.67 4.71 7.08
N THR A 39 2.58 4.59 6.13
CA THR A 39 3.51 5.66 5.79
C THR A 39 2.60 6.81 5.49
N VAL A 40 2.58 7.81 6.38
CA VAL A 40 1.70 8.96 6.23
C VAL A 40 1.99 9.48 4.82
N PRO A 41 1.02 9.43 3.89
CA PRO A 41 1.30 9.72 2.50
C PRO A 41 1.86 11.14 2.46
N LYS A 42 3.08 11.27 1.92
CA LYS A 42 3.78 12.55 1.84
C LYS A 42 2.83 13.58 1.22
N LYS A 43 2.62 14.71 1.91
CA LYS A 43 1.72 15.77 1.44
C LYS A 43 2.14 16.16 0.01
N ARG A 44 1.23 16.02 -0.96
CA ARG A 44 1.49 16.37 -2.36
C ARG A 44 1.68 17.88 -2.47
N THR A 45 2.75 18.32 -3.13
CA THR A 45 2.98 19.72 -3.45
C THR A 45 2.30 20.04 -4.77
N LEU A 46 1.37 20.99 -4.78
CA LEU A 46 0.74 21.50 -6.00
C LEU A 46 1.73 22.40 -6.75
N GLY A 47 1.60 22.52 -8.08
CA GLY A 47 2.40 23.45 -8.86
C GLY A 47 3.86 23.02 -9.12
N ILE A 48 4.26 21.78 -8.84
CA ILE A 48 5.64 21.29 -9.09
C ILE A 48 6.11 21.38 -10.56
N LEU A 49 5.17 21.54 -11.49
CA LEU A 49 5.41 21.69 -12.92
C LEU A 49 5.17 23.13 -13.42
N GLU A 50 4.81 24.07 -12.53
CA GLU A 50 4.62 25.48 -12.88
C GLU A 50 5.92 26.03 -13.51
N GLY A 51 5.78 26.62 -14.70
CA GLY A 51 6.89 27.19 -15.46
C GLY A 51 7.84 26.17 -16.11
N LYS A 52 7.63 24.86 -15.95
CA LYS A 52 8.47 23.81 -16.56
C LYS A 52 8.05 23.43 -17.98
N ALA A 53 6.83 23.78 -18.37
CA ALA A 53 6.34 23.65 -19.74
C ALA A 53 5.86 25.01 -20.21
N LYS A 54 6.12 25.31 -21.48
CA LYS A 54 5.57 26.47 -22.19
C LYS A 54 4.68 25.95 -23.29
N LEU A 55 3.54 26.60 -23.48
CA LEU A 55 2.70 26.35 -24.64
C LEU A 55 3.41 26.98 -25.85
N PRO A 56 3.62 26.23 -26.95
CA PRO A 56 4.08 26.81 -28.21
C PRO A 56 3.11 27.87 -28.72
N ASP A 57 3.62 28.90 -29.40
CA ASP A 57 2.81 30.00 -29.94
C ASP A 57 1.85 29.53 -31.05
N ASP A 58 2.14 28.38 -31.68
CA ASP A 58 1.39 27.75 -32.76
C ASP A 58 0.46 26.62 -32.27
N PHE A 59 0.22 26.47 -30.96
CA PHE A 59 -0.58 25.36 -30.42
C PHE A 59 -2.01 25.29 -30.98
N ASP A 60 -2.62 26.44 -31.29
CA ASP A 60 -3.97 26.51 -31.82
C ASP A 60 -4.01 26.38 -33.36
N GLU A 61 -2.85 26.28 -34.03
CA GLU A 61 -2.82 26.12 -35.48
C GLU A 61 -3.24 24.70 -35.89
N PRO A 62 -4.01 24.56 -36.98
CA PRO A 62 -4.44 23.26 -37.46
C PRO A 62 -3.24 22.42 -37.91
N LEU A 63 -3.15 21.21 -37.38
CA LEU A 63 -2.16 20.24 -37.86
C LEU A 63 -2.40 19.97 -39.34
N ASP A 64 -1.33 20.02 -40.14
CA ASP A 64 -1.38 19.78 -41.59
C ASP A 64 -2.09 18.46 -41.93
N GLU A 65 -1.87 17.43 -41.12
CA GLU A 65 -2.47 16.08 -41.26
C GLU A 65 -3.97 16.03 -40.96
N LEU A 66 -4.52 17.04 -40.28
CA LEU A 66 -5.92 17.12 -39.88
C LEU A 66 -6.73 18.12 -40.74
N LYS A 67 -6.08 18.82 -41.69
CA LYS A 67 -6.74 19.80 -42.57
C LYS A 67 -7.85 19.20 -43.42
N ASP A 68 -7.71 17.94 -43.84
CA ASP A 68 -8.70 17.25 -44.67
C ASP A 68 -9.99 16.85 -43.91
N TYR A 69 -10.01 17.05 -42.58
CA TYR A 69 -11.10 16.67 -41.69
C TYR A 69 -11.82 17.84 -41.01
N MET A 70 -11.38 19.09 -41.25
CA MET A 70 -12.04 20.32 -40.78
C MET A 70 -12.71 21.08 -41.92
#